data_AF-A0A1J3CRS5-F1
#
_entry.id   AF-A0A1J3CRS5-F1
#
_cell.length_a   1.000
_cell.length_b   1.000
_cell.length_c   1.000
_cell.angle_alpha   90.00
_cell.angle_beta   90.00
_cell.angle_gamma   90.00
#
_symmetry.space_group_name_H-M   'P 1'
#
loop_
_entity.id
_entity.type
_entity.pdbx_description
1 polymer ?
#
loop_
_entity_poly.entity_id
_entity_poly.type
_entity_poly.pdbx_seq_one_letter_code
_entity_poly.pdbx_strand_id
1 'polypeptide(L)'
;KSTMISAIANYLEYDVYDLELTTVKDNSELKKLLLETQGKSIIVVEDIDCSLDLTGQRKTKKEEDDDEEKKKEAEKKERREGEKQSKVTLSGLLNSIDGLWSACSDEKIIIF
;
A
#
# COMPACT_ATOMS: atom_id res chain seq x y z
N LYS A 1 17.11 7.36 -7.52
CA LYS A 1 15.64 7.30 -7.64
C LYS A 1 15.08 8.68 -7.96
N SER A 2 15.14 9.64 -7.02
CA SER A 2 14.51 10.97 -7.16
C SER A 2 14.96 11.78 -8.37
N THR A 3 16.27 11.84 -8.70
CA THR A 3 16.75 12.57 -9.90
C THR A 3 16.16 12.05 -11.21
N MET A 4 15.98 10.74 -11.32
CA MET A 4 15.37 10.12 -12.50
C MET A 4 13.88 10.46 -12.58
N ILE A 5 13.18 10.41 -11.45
CA ILE A 5 11.76 10.79 -11.35
C ILE A 5 11.59 12.26 -11.76
N SER A 6 12.42 13.17 -11.24
CA SER A 6 12.39 14.58 -11.62
C SER A 6 12.69 14.80 -13.10
N ALA A 7 13.62 14.04 -13.69
CA ALA A 7 13.91 14.13 -15.12
C ALA A 7 12.73 13.70 -15.98
N ILE A 8 12.04 12.62 -15.61
CA ILE A 8 10.85 12.12 -16.31
C ILE A 8 9.69 13.12 -16.16
N ALA A 9 9.45 13.61 -14.94
CA ALA A 9 8.40 14.59 -14.65
C ALA A 9 8.58 15.86 -15.48
N ASN A 10 9.80 16.41 -15.52
CA ASN A 10 10.11 17.61 -16.30
C ASN A 10 10.00 17.38 -17.81
N TYR A 11 10.39 16.19 -18.30
CA TYR A 11 10.33 15.89 -19.72
C TYR A 11 8.88 15.71 -20.23
N LEU A 12 8.00 15.14 -19.41
CA LEU A 12 6.60 14.90 -19.74
C LEU A 12 5.65 16.02 -19.32
N GLU A 13 6.14 16.99 -18.52
CA GLU A 13 5.34 18.02 -17.85
C GLU A 13 4.27 17.42 -16.94
N TYR A 14 4.66 16.43 -16.12
CA TYR A 14 3.76 15.71 -15.20
C TYR A 14 3.96 16.15 -13.75
N ASP A 15 2.87 16.16 -12.99
CA ASP A 15 2.90 16.39 -11.54
C ASP A 15 3.46 15.17 -10.80
N VAL A 16 4.19 15.38 -9.70
CA VAL A 16 4.76 14.29 -8.90
C VAL A 16 4.05 14.19 -7.55
N TYR A 17 3.55 13.00 -7.22
CA TYR A 17 2.91 12.68 -5.95
C TYR A 17 3.72 11.61 -5.23
N ASP A 18 4.05 11.86 -3.98
CA ASP A 18 4.73 10.91 -3.12
C ASP A 18 3.72 10.20 -2.21
N LEU A 19 3.69 8.87 -2.25
CA LEU A 19 2.74 8.03 -1.54
C LEU A 19 3.47 7.12 -0.56
N GLU A 20 3.42 7.51 0.70
CA GLU A 20 3.98 6.75 1.81
C GLU A 20 2.95 5.78 2.39
N LEU A 21 3.10 4.47 2.12
CA LEU A 21 2.11 3.44 2.50
C LEU A 21 1.91 3.32 4.01
N THR A 22 2.93 3.64 4.81
CA THR A 22 2.91 3.61 6.28
C THR A 22 1.87 4.56 6.87
N THR A 23 1.60 5.66 6.19
CA THR A 23 0.67 6.72 6.63
C THR A 23 -0.78 6.45 6.23
N VAL A 24 -0.99 5.52 5.30
CA VAL A 24 -2.31 5.16 4.77
C VAL A 24 -2.95 4.12 5.69
N LYS A 25 -4.16 4.39 6.18
CA LYS A 25 -4.84 3.56 7.18
C LYS A 25 -5.25 2.20 6.65
N ASP A 26 -5.86 2.16 5.46
CA ASP A 26 -6.40 0.94 4.87
C ASP A 26 -6.50 1.03 3.33
N ASN A 27 -6.86 -0.10 2.70
CA ASN A 27 -7.00 -0.19 1.25
C ASN A 27 -8.10 0.73 0.68
N SER A 28 -9.09 1.18 1.45
CA SER A 28 -10.12 2.11 0.97
C SER A 28 -9.58 3.53 0.88
N GLU A 29 -8.76 3.94 1.84
CA GLU A 29 -8.05 5.23 1.81
C GLU A 29 -7.00 5.26 0.71
N LEU A 30 -6.21 4.17 0.57
CA LEU A 30 -5.26 4.01 -0.53
C LEU A 30 -5.95 4.22 -1.88
N LYS A 31 -7.10 3.55 -2.03
CA LYS A 31 -7.97 3.74 -3.18
C LYS A 31 -8.33 5.20 -3.34
N LYS A 32 -8.94 5.84 -2.35
CA LYS A 32 -9.34 7.25 -2.46
C LYS A 32 -8.19 8.17 -2.92
N LEU A 33 -6.99 8.04 -2.35
CA LEU A 33 -5.82 8.85 -2.71
C LEU A 33 -5.44 8.70 -4.19
N LEU A 34 -5.40 7.48 -4.71
CA LEU A 34 -5.09 7.22 -6.13
C LEU A 34 -6.14 7.82 -7.08
N LEU A 35 -7.38 8.00 -6.64
CA LEU A 35 -8.49 8.57 -7.43
C LEU A 35 -8.43 10.10 -7.42
N GLU A 36 -8.00 10.69 -6.31
CA GLU A 36 -7.91 12.15 -6.15
C GLU A 36 -6.69 12.76 -6.86
N THR A 37 -5.69 11.96 -7.25
CA THR A 37 -4.57 12.46 -8.07
C THR A 37 -5.04 12.89 -9.46
N GLN A 38 -4.48 14.01 -9.91
CA GLN A 38 -4.78 14.57 -11.22
C GLN A 38 -4.26 13.67 -12.35
N GLY A 39 -4.78 13.87 -13.56
CA GLY A 39 -4.19 13.32 -14.78
C GLY A 39 -2.79 13.87 -15.04
N LYS A 40 -2.02 13.22 -15.92
CA LYS A 40 -0.62 13.57 -16.22
C LYS A 40 0.22 13.64 -14.95
N SER A 41 0.23 12.53 -14.22
CA SER A 41 0.92 12.45 -12.95
C SER A 41 1.83 11.25 -12.82
N ILE A 42 2.87 11.42 -12.02
CA ILE A 42 3.79 10.37 -11.57
C ILE A 42 3.51 10.14 -10.09
N ILE A 43 3.08 8.94 -9.75
CA ILE A 43 2.85 8.52 -8.36
C ILE A 43 4.04 7.67 -7.94
N VAL A 44 4.81 8.17 -6.99
CA VAL A 44 5.95 7.49 -6.39
C VAL A 44 5.44 6.77 -5.15
N VAL A 45 5.60 5.46 -5.11
CA VAL A 45 5.26 4.65 -3.93
C VAL A 45 6.58 4.32 -3.23
N GLU A 46 6.71 4.75 -1.98
CA GLU A 46 7.91 4.49 -1.17
C GLU A 46 7.68 3.39 -0.13
N ASP A 47 8.78 2.87 0.42
CA ASP A 47 8.81 1.93 1.55
C ASP A 47 8.09 0.59 1.36
N ILE A 48 8.04 0.08 0.13
CA ILE A 48 7.48 -1.25 -0.17
C ILE A 48 8.38 -2.38 0.35
N ASP A 49 9.70 -2.14 0.41
CA ASP A 49 10.72 -3.14 0.79
C ASP A 49 11.09 -3.12 2.27
N CYS A 50 10.71 -2.07 3.01
CA CYS A 50 11.13 -1.86 4.40
C CYS A 50 9.96 -2.07 5.37
N SER A 51 9.94 -3.24 6.02
CA SER A 51 9.22 -3.52 7.29
C SER A 51 7.69 -3.55 7.33
N LEU A 52 6.97 -3.18 6.28
CA LEU A 52 5.52 -3.37 6.28
C LEU A 52 5.19 -4.86 6.05
N ASP A 53 4.38 -5.45 6.92
CA ASP A 53 3.76 -6.78 6.74
C ASP A 53 2.71 -6.77 5.58
N LEU A 54 2.99 -6.04 4.48
CA LEU A 54 2.14 -5.96 3.27
C LEU A 54 1.99 -7.31 2.58
N THR A 55 2.98 -8.19 2.79
CA THR A 55 2.96 -9.59 2.39
C THR A 55 2.24 -10.40 3.46
N GLY A 56 0.98 -10.02 3.77
CA GLY A 56 0.15 -10.64 4.79
C GLY A 56 0.42 -12.14 4.84
N GLN A 57 1.09 -12.55 5.93
CA GLN A 57 1.81 -13.82 6.00
C GLN A 57 0.94 -14.91 5.41
N ARG A 58 1.32 -15.42 4.21
CA ARG A 58 0.80 -16.70 3.72
C ARG A 58 1.38 -17.76 4.64
N LYS A 59 0.87 -17.83 5.87
CA LYS A 59 1.01 -19.00 6.72
C LYS A 59 0.29 -20.09 5.97
N THR A 60 1.07 -20.90 5.24
CA THR A 60 0.69 -22.27 4.95
C THR A 60 0.27 -22.86 6.29
N LYS A 61 -1.03 -23.11 6.45
CA LYS A 61 -1.58 -23.78 7.63
C LYS A 61 -0.84 -25.11 7.76
N LYS A 62 0.17 -25.16 8.63
CA LYS A 62 0.57 -26.39 9.28
C LYS A 62 -0.19 -26.41 10.58
N GLU A 63 -1.14 -27.33 10.62
CA GLU A 63 -1.93 -27.72 11.78
C GLU A 63 -0.98 -28.10 12.91
N GLU A 64 -0.97 -27.38 14.03
CA GLU A 64 -0.55 -27.93 15.33
C GLU A 64 -1.41 -27.33 16.46
N ASP A 65 -1.83 -28.25 17.33
CA ASP A 65 -2.89 -28.19 18.33
C ASP A 65 -2.63 -27.29 19.54
N ASP A 66 -3.75 -26.96 20.22
CA ASP A 66 -3.96 -26.74 21.66
C ASP A 66 -3.05 -25.77 22.43
N ASP A 67 -3.60 -24.56 22.68
CA ASP A 67 -3.46 -23.82 23.95
C ASP A 67 -4.41 -22.61 23.96
N GLU A 68 -5.65 -22.79 24.45
CA GLU A 68 -6.70 -21.75 24.43
C GLU A 68 -6.39 -20.51 25.28
N GLU A 69 -5.49 -20.61 26.26
CA GLU A 69 -5.16 -19.50 27.17
C GLU A 69 -4.15 -18.50 26.57
N LYS A 70 -3.21 -18.94 25.72
CA LYS A 70 -2.27 -18.04 25.02
C LYS A 70 -2.93 -17.24 23.90
N LYS A 71 -4.00 -17.77 23.30
CA LYS A 71 -4.78 -17.12 22.23
C LYS A 71 -5.43 -15.82 22.70
N LYS A 72 -5.97 -15.80 23.93
CA LYS A 72 -6.66 -14.62 24.47
C LYS A 72 -5.72 -13.47 24.81
N GLU A 73 -4.47 -13.74 25.18
CA GLU A 73 -3.46 -12.69 25.41
C GLU A 73 -2.85 -12.17 24.11
N ALA A 74 -2.64 -13.04 23.11
CA ALA A 74 -2.21 -12.65 21.77
C ALA A 74 -3.27 -11.80 21.05
N GLU A 75 -4.55 -12.18 21.09
CA GLU A 75 -5.65 -11.40 20.51
C GLU A 75 -5.81 -10.02 21.16
N LYS A 76 -5.51 -9.89 22.46
CA LYS A 76 -5.62 -8.61 23.17
C LYS A 76 -4.43 -7.68 22.90
N LYS A 77 -3.24 -8.24 22.58
CA LYS A 77 -2.07 -7.49 22.09
C LYS A 77 -2.24 -7.08 20.63
N GLU A 78 -2.66 -7.99 19.75
CA GLU A 78 -2.95 -7.70 18.34
C GLU A 78 -4.05 -6.65 18.17
N ARG A 79 -5.10 -6.67 19.02
CA ARG A 79 -6.15 -5.62 19.00
C ARG A 79 -5.64 -4.24 19.42
N ARG A 80 -4.57 -4.15 20.24
CA ARG A 80 -3.99 -2.88 20.69
C ARG A 80 -2.89 -2.36 19.75
N GLU A 81 -2.19 -3.25 19.06
CA GLU A 81 -1.14 -2.89 18.10
C GLU A 81 -1.69 -2.69 16.68
N GLY A 82 -2.71 -3.45 16.27
CA GLY A 82 -3.36 -3.37 14.95
C GLY A 82 -4.22 -2.11 14.72
N GLU A 83 -4.41 -1.27 15.73
CA GLU A 83 -5.02 0.07 15.56
C GLU A 83 -4.02 1.13 15.09
N LYS A 84 -2.70 0.89 15.25
CA LYS A 84 -1.64 1.85 14.90
C LYS A 84 -0.88 1.50 13.63
N GLN A 85 -1.04 0.30 13.08
CA GLN A 85 -0.37 -0.12 11.86
C GLN A 85 -1.30 0.05 10.65
N SER A 86 -0.71 0.52 9.54
CA SER A 86 -1.35 0.52 8.22
C SER A 86 -1.90 -0.87 7.90
N LYS A 87 -3.18 -0.94 7.51
CA LYS A 87 -3.84 -2.17 7.03
C LYS A 87 -3.75 -2.30 5.51
N VAL A 88 -2.88 -1.53 4.88
CA VAL A 88 -2.60 -1.68 3.46
C VAL A 88 -1.91 -3.01 3.22
N THR A 89 -2.26 -3.68 2.13
CA THR A 89 -1.58 -4.90 1.67
C THR A 89 -1.01 -4.68 0.28
N LEU A 90 0.04 -5.41 -0.08
CA LEU A 90 0.60 -5.34 -1.43
C LEU A 90 -0.45 -5.77 -2.47
N SER A 91 -1.25 -6.78 -2.14
CA SER A 91 -2.40 -7.19 -2.95
C SER A 91 -3.46 -6.08 -3.07
N GLY A 92 -3.67 -5.28 -2.02
CA GLY A 92 -4.59 -4.16 -2.03
C GLY A 92 -4.13 -3.03 -2.95
N LEU A 93 -2.84 -2.70 -2.90
CA LEU A 93 -2.19 -1.77 -3.83
C LEU A 93 -2.28 -2.27 -5.27
N LEU A 94 -1.84 -3.50 -5.53
CA LEU A 94 -1.84 -4.08 -6.87
C LEU A 94 -3.25 -4.19 -7.45
N ASN A 95 -4.24 -4.66 -6.66
CA ASN A 95 -5.63 -4.73 -7.12
C ASN A 95 -6.24 -3.34 -7.38
N SER A 96 -5.78 -2.31 -6.66
CA SER A 96 -6.20 -0.93 -6.93
C SER A 96 -5.64 -0.48 -8.28
N ILE A 97 -4.38 -0.79 -8.58
CA ILE A 97 -3.75 -0.40 -9.85
C ILE A 97 -4.30 -1.21 -11.03
N ASP A 98 -4.47 -2.53 -10.87
CA ASP A 98 -4.84 -3.50 -11.91
C ASP A 98 -6.31 -3.40 -12.35
N GLY A 99 -7.24 -3.18 -11.41
CA GLY A 99 -8.65 -3.53 -11.64
C GLY A 99 -9.57 -2.43 -12.17
N LEU A 100 -9.33 -1.15 -11.89
CA LEU A 100 -10.34 -0.09 -12.14
C LEU A 100 -9.78 1.32 -12.41
N TRP A 101 -8.51 1.61 -12.10
CA TRP A 101 -7.94 2.94 -12.32
C TRP A 101 -7.48 3.21 -13.74
N SER A 102 -6.95 2.18 -14.40
CA SER A 102 -6.51 2.30 -15.80
C SER A 102 -7.65 2.64 -16.77
N ALA A 103 -8.92 2.45 -16.37
CA ALA A 103 -10.08 2.65 -17.24
C ALA A 103 -10.77 4.01 -17.08
N CYS A 104 -10.58 4.71 -15.95
CA CYS A 104 -11.28 5.95 -15.63
C CYS A 104 -10.37 7.17 -15.41
N SER A 105 -9.05 6.98 -15.43
CA SER A 105 -8.09 8.03 -15.16
C SER A 105 -7.21 8.30 -16.38
N ASP A 106 -6.91 9.58 -16.59
CA ASP A 106 -5.90 10.07 -17.54
C ASP A 106 -4.52 9.43 -17.30
N GLU A 107 -3.57 9.74 -18.18
CA GLU A 107 -2.17 9.28 -18.16
C GLU A 107 -1.53 9.36 -16.76
N LYS A 108 -1.25 8.20 -16.16
CA LYS A 108 -0.60 8.06 -14.85
C LYS A 108 0.58 7.09 -14.94
N ILE A 109 1.72 7.48 -14.41
CA ILE A 109 2.91 6.64 -14.26
C ILE A 109 3.07 6.31 -12.79
N ILE A 110 3.22 5.03 -12.45
CA ILE A 110 3.45 4.59 -11.07
C ILE A 110 4.88 4.06 -10.99
N ILE A 111 5.65 4.56 -10.02
CA ILE A 111 7.04 4.16 -9.77
C ILE A 111 7.12 3.63 -8.35
N PHE A 112 7.55 2.39 -8.21
CA PHE A 112 7.80 1.71 -6.94
C PHE A 112 9.30 1.83 -6.61
#